data_AF-A0A0F8WPY5-F1
#
_entry.id   AF-A0A0F8WPY5-F1
#
_cell.length_a   1.000
_cell.length_b   1.000
_cell.length_c   1.000
_cell.angle_alpha   90.00
_cell.angle_beta   90.00
_cell.angle_gamma   90.00
#
_symmetry.space_group_name_H-M   'P 1'
#
loop_
_entity.id
_entity.type
_entity.pdbx_description
1 polymer ?
#
loop_
_entity_poly.entity_id
_entity_poly.type
_entity_poly.pdbx_seq_one_letter_code
_entity_poly.pdbx_strand_id
1 'polypeptide(L)' 'MLIAGHTHRPRFPDKGAPHYFNDGSCVHPRCITGIEIQYGEITLIKWWVKSNDDGALYISREVLVEPEKLQSFF' A
#
# COMPACT_ATOMS: atom_id res chain seq x y z
N MET A 1 -11.82 -11.95 1.07
CA MET A 1 -10.54 -11.26 0.86
C MET A 1 -9.38 -12.25 0.94
N LEU A 2 -8.40 -12.17 0.02
CA LEU A 2 -7.13 -12.89 0.07
C LEU A 2 -5.98 -11.88 -0.03
N ILE A 3 -5.02 -11.95 0.89
CA ILE A 3 -3.83 -11.08 0.92
C ILE A 3 -2.61 -11.95 0.62
N ALA A 4 -1.78 -11.50 -0.32
CA ALA A 4 -0.55 -12.17 -0.74
C ALA A 4 0.60 -11.16 -0.89
N GLY A 5 1.80 -11.65 -1.20
CA GLY A 5 3.00 -10.84 -1.41
C GLY A 5 3.94 -11.47 -2.45
N HIS A 6 5.25 -11.45 -2.17
CA HIS A 6 6.36 -12.12 -2.91
C HIS A 6 6.72 -11.54 -4.30
N THR A 7 5.74 -11.12 -5.09
CA THR A 7 6.00 -10.66 -6.47
C THR A 7 6.68 -9.28 -6.56
N HIS A 8 6.80 -8.58 -5.43
CA HIS A 8 7.25 -7.19 -5.34
C HIS A 8 6.36 -6.21 -6.12
N ARG A 9 5.16 -6.62 -6.53
CA ARG A 9 4.23 -5.82 -7.33
C ARG A 9 2.94 -5.61 -6.53
N PRO A 10 2.72 -4.41 -5.97
CA PRO A 10 1.52 -4.16 -5.20
C PRO A 10 0.28 -4.20 -6.11
N ARG A 11 -0.80 -4.77 -5.60
CA ARG A 11 -2.09 -4.89 -6.30
C ARG A 11 -3.22 -4.66 -5.31
N PHE A 12 -4.14 -3.80 -5.73
CA PHE A 12 -5.43 -3.61 -5.10
C PHE A 12 -6.50 -4.10 -6.08
N PRO A 13 -7.57 -4.76 -5.61
CA PRO A 13 -8.60 -5.30 -6.50
C PRO A 13 -9.39 -4.18 -7.17
N ASP A 14 -9.66 -4.33 -8.47
CA ASP A 14 -10.60 -3.46 -9.19
C ASP A 14 -12.04 -3.79 -8.77
N LYS A 15 -12.96 -2.83 -8.96
CA LYS A 15 -14.40 -3.04 -8.68
C LYS A 15 -14.94 -4.23 -9.49
N GLY A 16 -15.52 -5.20 -8.79
CA GLY A 16 -16.07 -6.42 -9.39
C GLY A 16 -15.04 -7.52 -9.68
N ALA A 17 -13.74 -7.27 -9.44
CA ALA A 17 -12.73 -8.32 -9.48
C ALA A 17 -12.73 -9.14 -8.17
N PRO A 18 -12.16 -10.35 -8.15
CA PRO A 18 -11.93 -11.08 -6.91
C PRO A 18 -11.16 -10.22 -5.91
N HIS A 19 -11.52 -10.31 -4.62
CA HIS A 19 -10.91 -9.52 -3.52
C HIS A 19 -9.48 -10.01 -3.19
N TYR A 20 -8.60 -9.98 -4.20
CA TYR A 20 -7.19 -10.35 -4.12
C TYR A 20 -6.33 -9.09 -3.98
N PHE A 21 -5.54 -9.08 -2.93
CA PHE A 21 -4.59 -8.02 -2.62
C PHE A 21 -3.17 -8.57 -2.72
N ASN A 22 -2.25 -7.76 -3.23
CA ASN A 22 -0.82 -7.99 -3.12
C ASN A 22 -0.19 -6.76 -2.45
N ASP A 23 0.44 -6.95 -1.29
CA ASP A 23 1.07 -5.84 -0.56
C ASP A 23 2.39 -5.36 -1.21
N GLY A 24 2.87 -6.08 -2.22
CA GLY A 24 4.05 -5.73 -3.01
C GLY A 24 5.35 -6.23 -2.38
N SER A 25 6.22 -5.29 -2.01
CA SER A 25 7.49 -5.57 -1.36
C SER A 25 7.48 -4.94 0.03
N CYS A 26 7.10 -5.75 1.03
CA CYS A 26 7.00 -5.33 2.43
C CYS A 26 8.32 -4.74 2.95
N VAL A 27 9.46 -5.16 2.38
CA VAL A 27 10.78 -4.58 2.64
C VAL A 27 11.56 -4.54 1.33
N HIS A 28 11.72 -3.35 0.77
CA HIS A 28 12.62 -3.06 -0.35
C HIS A 28 13.72 -2.10 0.14
N PRO A 29 14.95 -2.12 -0.42
CA PRO A 29 16.07 -1.30 0.06
C PRO A 29 15.81 0.22 0.20
N ARG A 30 14.75 0.74 -0.42
CA ARG A 30 14.40 2.18 -0.40
C ARG A 30 12.94 2.46 -0.01
N CYS A 31 12.12 1.43 0.17
CA CYS A 31 10.70 1.61 0.48
C CYS A 31 10.08 0.38 1.11
N ILE A 32 8.94 0.59 1.74
CA ILE A 32 8.05 -0.44 2.26
C ILE A 32 6.69 -0.17 1.63
N THR A 33 6.13 -1.15 0.93
CA THR A 33 4.71 -1.12 0.56
C THR A 33 3.91 -1.96 1.55
N GLY A 34 2.66 -1.58 1.77
CA GLY A 34 1.83 -2.30 2.73
C GLY A 34 0.36 -1.91 2.65
N ILE A 35 -0.46 -2.70 3.32
CA ILE A 35 -1.89 -2.43 3.49
C ILE A 35 -2.07 -1.75 4.85
N GLU A 36 -2.69 -0.58 4.85
CA GLU A 36 -3.07 0.15 6.05
C GLU A 36 -4.57 -0.01 6.28
N ILE A 37 -4.96 -0.38 7.51
CA ILE A 37 -6.36 -0.49 7.92
C ILE A 37 -6.59 0.46 9.08
N GLN A 38 -7.42 1.46 8.87
CA GLN A 38 -7.76 2.47 9.88
C GLN A 38 -9.22 2.91 9.71
N TYR A 39 -9.92 3.17 10.81
CA TYR A 39 -11.31 3.67 10.81
C TYR A 39 -12.31 2.87 9.94
N GLY A 40 -12.06 1.57 9.75
CA GLY A 40 -12.90 0.71 8.91
C GLY A 40 -12.63 0.83 7.40
N GLU A 41 -11.55 1.50 7.01
CA GLU A 41 -11.08 1.62 5.63
C GLU A 41 -9.78 0.86 5.42
N ILE A 42 -9.55 0.41 4.18
CA ILE A 42 -8.36 -0.30 3.73
C ILE A 42 -7.71 0.50 2.60
N THR A 43 -6.40 0.71 2.68
CA THR A 43 -5.62 1.54 1.75
C THR A 43 -4.32 0.82 1.41
N LEU A 44 -3.86 0.94 0.16
CA LEU A 44 -2.51 0.51 -0.21
C LEU A 44 -1.56 1.70 -0.11
N ILE A 45 -0.50 1.56 0.66
CA ILE A 45 0.42 2.65 0.98
C ILE A 45 1.87 2.30 0.64
N LYS A 46 2.71 3.32 0.61
CA LYS A 46 4.16 3.22 0.49
C LYS A 46 4.84 4.18 1.46
N TRP A 47 5.71 3.64 2.30
CA TRP A 47 6.68 4.41 3.07
C TRP A 47 8.02 4.39 2.36
N TRP A 48 8.67 5.54 2.18
CA TRP A 48 9.95 5.60 1.49
C TRP A 48 10.77 6.82 1.86
N VAL A 49 12.08 6.69 1.65
CA VAL A 49 13.02 7.79 1.86
C VAL A 49 12.93 8.75 0.67
N LYS A 50 12.70 10.04 0.95
CA LYS A 50 12.74 11.13 -0.04
C LYS A 50 13.74 12.18 0.43
N SER A 51 14.30 12.94 -0.51
CA SER A 51 15.06 14.16 -0.24
C SER A 51 14.15 15.37 -0.38
N ASN A 52 14.30 16.37 0.48
CA ASN A 52 13.72 17.69 0.25
C ASN A 52 14.63 18.53 -0.67
N ASP A 53 14.22 19.76 -0.97
CA ASP A 53 14.96 20.66 -1.87
C ASP A 53 16.34 21.05 -1.32
N ASP A 54 16.53 20.97 0.01
CA ASP A 54 17.81 21.21 0.70
C ASP A 54 18.71 19.96 0.76
N GLY A 55 18.26 18.83 0.18
CA GLY A 55 18.99 17.56 0.17
C GLY A 55 18.89 16.74 1.46
N ALA A 56 18.13 17.20 2.45
CA ALA A 56 17.89 16.44 3.68
C ALA A 56 16.92 15.26 3.43
N LEU A 57 17.27 14.10 3.98
CA LEU A 57 16.45 12.89 3.86
C LEU A 57 15.33 12.87 4.91
N TYR A 58 14.15 12.47 4.49
CA TYR A 58 13.00 12.25 5.37
C TYR A 58 12.19 11.03 4.92
N ILE A 59 11.36 10.52 5.82
CA ILE A 59 10.44 9.42 5.56
C ILE A 59 9.09 10.00 5.10
N SER A 60 8.66 9.62 3.91
CA SER A 60 7.37 10.01 3.35
C SER A 60 6.40 8.83 3.32
N ARG A 61 5.16 9.05 3.76
CA ARG A 61 4.02 8.16 3.49
C ARG A 61 3.34 8.62 2.20
N GLU A 62 3.09 7.70 1.29
CA GLU A 62 2.31 7.93 0.07
C GLU A 62 1.15 6.94 -0.01
N VAL A 63 -0.01 7.43 -0.43
CA VAL A 63 -1.17 6.61 -0.78
C VAL A 63 -0.98 6.14 -2.21
N LEU A 64 -0.89 4.81 -2.41
CA LEU A 64 -0.80 4.20 -3.74
C LEU A 64 -2.20 3.95 -4.32
N VAL A 65 -3.15 3.58 -3.47
CA VAL A 65 -4.57 3.44 -3.80
C VAL A 65 -5.36 4.04 -2.64
N GLU A 66 -6.32 4.91 -2.98
CA GLU A 66 -7.16 5.63 -2.03
C GLU A 66 -7.93 4.70 -1.08
N PRO A 67 -8.30 5.17 0.12
CA PRO A 67 -9.07 4.38 1.06
C PRO A 67 -10.39 3.88 0.49
N GLU A 68 -10.68 2.60 0.72
CA GLU A 68 -11.99 2.01 0.46
C GLU A 68 -12.55 1.40 1.75
N LYS A 69 -13.88 1.41 1.91
CA LYS A 69 -14.54 0.76 3.04
C LYS A 69 -14.14 -0.72 3.06
N LEU A 70 -13.60 -1.17 4.19
CA LEU A 70 -13.22 -2.58 4.37
C LEU A 70 -14.43 -3.52 4.17
N GLN A 71 -15.63 -3.04 4.51
CA GLN A 71 -16.90 -3.74 4.29
C GLN A 71 -17.22 -4.04 2.82
N SER A 72 -16.63 -3.33 1.85
CA SER A 72 -16.77 -3.67 0.43
C SER A 72 -16.20 -5.05 0.08
N PHE A 73 -15.40 -5.66 0.97
CA PHE A 73 -14.65 -6.89 0.69
C PHE A 73 -15.16 -8.14 1.42
N PHE A 74 -16.33 -8.07 2.09
CA PHE A 74 -16.98 -9.14 2.83
C PHE A 74 -18.44 -9.36 2.41
#